data_AF-A0A3D1B799-F1
#
_entry.id   AF-A0A3D1B799-F1
#
_cell.length_a   1.000
_cell.length_b   1.000
_cell.length_c   1.000
_cell.angle_alpha   90.00
_cell.angle_beta   90.00
_cell.angle_gamma   90.00
#
_symmetry.space_group_name_H-M   'P 1'
#
loop_
_entity.id
_entity.type
_entity.pdbx_description
1 polymer ?
#
loop_
_entity_poly.entity_id
_entity_poly.type
_entity_poly.pdbx_seq_one_letter_code
_entity_poly.pdbx_strand_id
1 'polypeptide(L)'
;MTTADLRKGYLLGLMTFSIWGLFPLYFKSIEQYAALEIVTQRAIWSALFGTLVLSLWRHPGWWQELLAHPRRIGVLMISSVLIASNWLIYVWAVNHNHMLEASLGYYINPLVNVLLGLIVLRERLRPLQWLAVAMAAIGVLLQLVTLG
;
A
#
# COMPACT_ATOMS: atom_id res chain seq x y z
N MET A 1 19.66 -11.99 -19.55
CA MET A 1 18.70 -11.78 -18.45
C MET A 1 19.31 -12.42 -17.21
N THR A 2 19.82 -11.61 -16.27
CA THR A 2 20.32 -12.11 -14.98
C THR A 2 19.15 -12.72 -14.22
N THR A 3 19.22 -14.01 -13.90
CA THR A 3 18.21 -14.68 -13.07
C THR A 3 18.10 -13.93 -11.75
N ALA A 4 16.89 -13.46 -11.41
CA ALA A 4 16.64 -12.75 -10.17
C ALA A 4 17.10 -13.62 -8.99
N ASP A 5 18.03 -13.10 -8.20
CA ASP A 5 18.63 -13.80 -7.08
C ASP A 5 17.59 -13.92 -5.95
N LEU A 6 16.97 -15.10 -5.83
CA LEU A 6 15.87 -15.37 -4.90
C LEU A 6 16.23 -15.01 -3.45
N ARG A 7 17.48 -15.22 -3.03
CA ARG A 7 17.93 -14.83 -1.68
C ARG A 7 17.89 -13.32 -1.47
N LYS A 8 18.32 -12.55 -2.46
CA LYS A 8 18.21 -11.08 -2.42
C LYS A 8 16.76 -10.63 -2.44
N GLY A 9 15.90 -11.30 -3.22
CA GLY A 9 14.46 -11.04 -3.24
C GLY A 9 13.81 -11.23 -1.86
N TYR A 10 14.13 -12.33 -1.16
CA TYR A 10 13.63 -12.57 0.19
C TYR A 10 14.13 -11.54 1.20
N LEU A 11 15.42 -11.19 1.13
CA LEU A 11 15.98 -10.18 2.04
C LEU A 11 15.34 -8.80 1.83
N LEU A 12 15.17 -8.38 0.58
CA LEU A 12 14.51 -7.11 0.23
C LEU A 12 13.04 -7.11 0.68
N GLY A 13 12.32 -8.21 0.49
CA GLY A 13 10.95 -8.36 0.98
C GLY A 13 10.87 -8.25 2.50
N LEU A 14 11.74 -8.97 3.22
CA LEU A 14 11.79 -8.94 4.69
C LEU A 14 12.09 -7.53 5.21
N MET A 15 13.06 -6.83 4.62
CA MET A 15 13.37 -5.44 4.98
C MET A 15 12.17 -4.52 4.71
N THR A 16 11.52 -4.66 3.56
CA THR A 16 10.36 -3.83 3.19
C THR A 16 9.20 -4.03 4.18
N PHE A 17 8.84 -5.27 4.49
CA PHE A 17 7.77 -5.57 5.44
C PHE A 17 8.12 -5.17 6.87
N SER A 18 9.39 -5.28 7.27
CA SER A 18 9.85 -4.82 8.58
C SER A 18 9.73 -3.30 8.72
N ILE A 19 10.19 -2.55 7.72
CA ILE A 19 10.04 -1.09 7.69
C ILE A 19 8.55 -0.71 7.70
N TRP A 20 7.73 -1.41 6.92
CA TRP A 20 6.29 -1.16 6.89
C TRP A 20 5.59 -1.40 8.24
N GLY A 21 5.97 -2.45 8.96
CA GLY A 21 5.45 -2.73 10.30
C GLY A 21 5.80 -1.68 11.34
N LEU A 22 6.89 -0.93 11.14
CA LEU A 22 7.32 0.15 12.03
C LEU A 22 6.66 1.51 11.71
N PHE A 23 6.07 1.68 10.52
CA PHE A 23 5.43 2.95 10.14
C PHE A 23 4.34 3.46 11.09
N PRO A 24 3.38 2.63 11.58
CA PRO A 24 2.39 3.11 12.53
C PRO A 24 3.01 3.72 13.80
N LEU A 25 4.10 3.13 14.31
CA LEU A 25 4.82 3.65 15.48
C LEU A 25 5.46 5.01 15.19
N TYR A 26 6.02 5.16 13.98
CA TYR A 26 6.55 6.43 13.51
C TYR A 26 5.45 7.50 13.42
N PHE A 27 4.31 7.20 12.78
CA PHE A 27 3.18 8.14 12.68
C PHE A 27 2.63 8.53 14.04
N LYS A 28 2.52 7.57 14.97
CA LYS A 28 2.12 7.85 16.35
C LYS A 28 3.09 8.81 17.05
N SER A 29 4.40 8.70 16.78
CA SER A 29 5.42 9.59 17.34
C SER A 29 5.34 11.03 16.80
N ILE A 30 4.70 11.22 15.64
CA ILE A 30 4.52 12.53 15.00
C ILE A 30 3.04 12.94 14.94
N GLU A 31 2.19 12.38 15.81
CA GLU A 31 0.74 12.59 15.80
C GLU A 31 0.32 14.06 16.00
N GLN A 32 1.24 14.88 16.55
CA GLN A 32 1.08 16.32 16.71
C GLN A 32 0.91 17.09 15.38
N TYR A 33 1.38 16.53 14.26
CA TYR A 33 1.24 17.14 12.94
C TYR A 33 -0.03 16.66 12.24
N ALA A 34 -0.65 17.54 11.44
CA ALA A 34 -1.86 17.16 10.73
C ALA A 34 -1.56 16.05 9.71
N ALA A 35 -2.46 15.07 9.59
CA ALA A 35 -2.31 13.96 8.64
C ALA A 35 -2.08 14.46 7.19
N LEU A 36 -2.70 15.57 6.82
CA LEU A 36 -2.50 16.22 5.51
C LEU A 36 -1.07 16.73 5.33
N GLU A 37 -0.45 17.29 6.36
CA GLU A 37 0.94 17.77 6.31
C GLU A 37 1.90 16.59 6.13
N ILE A 38 1.68 15.51 6.88
CA ILE A 38 2.49 14.28 6.79
C ILE A 38 2.41 13.69 5.36
N VAL A 39 1.20 13.54 4.81
CA VAL A 39 1.01 12.99 3.46
C VAL A 39 1.57 13.91 2.39
N THR A 40 1.38 15.23 2.52
CA THR A 40 1.94 16.23 1.59
C THR A 40 3.46 16.21 1.58
N GLN A 41 4.10 16.25 2.75
CA GLN A 41 5.56 16.15 2.87
C GLN A 41 6.08 14.86 2.26
N ARG A 42 5.40 13.73 2.53
CA ARG A 42 5.79 12.45 1.96
C ARG A 42 5.66 12.41 0.44
N ALA A 43 4.61 13.02 -0.12
CA ALA A 43 4.42 13.14 -1.57
C ALA A 43 5.53 14.00 -2.21
N ILE A 44 5.88 15.13 -1.60
CA ILE A 44 6.97 16.02 -2.07
C ILE A 44 8.31 15.27 -2.06
N TRP A 45 8.68 14.64 -0.94
CA TRP A 45 9.94 13.89 -0.84
C TRP A 45 9.99 12.69 -1.77
N SER A 46 8.87 11.99 -1.97
CA SER A 46 8.79 10.88 -2.93
C SER A 46 8.96 11.36 -4.37
N ALA A 47 8.36 12.51 -4.72
CA ALA A 47 8.51 13.12 -6.03
C ALA A 47 9.95 13.59 -6.28
N LEU A 48 10.58 14.24 -5.29
CA LEU A 48 11.97 14.69 -5.36
C LEU A 48 12.93 13.50 -5.54
N PHE A 49 12.82 12.49 -4.65
CA PHE A 49 13.69 11.31 -4.72
C PHE A 49 13.43 10.49 -5.99
N GLY A 50 12.17 10.32 -6.37
CA GLY A 50 11.80 9.64 -7.61
C GLY A 50 12.37 10.33 -8.85
N THR A 51 12.26 11.67 -8.91
CA THR A 51 12.85 12.47 -10.01
C THR A 51 14.36 12.35 -10.04
N LEU A 52 15.02 12.41 -8.87
CA LEU A 52 16.46 12.23 -8.76
C LEU A 52 16.90 10.84 -9.26
N VAL A 53 16.23 9.77 -8.80
CA VAL A 53 16.52 8.41 -9.24
C VAL A 53 16.30 8.27 -10.74
N LEU A 54 15.17 8.74 -11.28
CA LEU A 54 14.88 8.68 -12.72
C LEU A 54 15.89 9.48 -13.55
N SER A 55 16.39 10.60 -13.03
CA SER A 55 17.43 11.40 -13.70
C SER A 55 18.78 10.67 -13.77
N LEU A 56 19.09 9.86 -12.76
CA LEU A 56 20.31 9.04 -12.70
C LEU A 56 20.17 7.72 -13.47
N TRP A 57 18.95 7.17 -13.57
CA TRP A 57 18.67 5.89 -14.21
C TRP A 57 18.21 6.04 -15.66
N ARG A 58 19.20 6.15 -16.56
CA ARG A 58 19.27 5.71 -17.97
C ARG A 58 18.12 5.99 -18.98
N HIS A 59 17.13 6.82 -18.69
CA HIS A 59 16.18 7.32 -19.72
C HIS A 59 16.19 8.86 -19.84
N PRO A 60 17.24 9.46 -20.44
CA PRO A 60 17.22 10.87 -20.79
C PRO A 60 16.11 11.11 -21.83
N GLY A 61 14.98 11.66 -21.40
CA GLY A 61 13.79 11.85 -22.25
C GLY A 61 12.46 11.41 -21.62
N TRP A 62 12.49 10.76 -20.45
CA TRP A 62 11.27 10.31 -19.76
C TRP A 62 10.22 11.42 -19.56
N TRP A 63 10.68 12.66 -19.31
CA TRP A 63 9.80 13.82 -19.14
C TRP A 63 9.08 14.20 -20.43
N GLN A 64 9.80 14.17 -21.57
CA GLN A 64 9.23 14.47 -22.88
C GLN A 64 8.26 13.37 -23.31
N GLU A 65 8.59 12.10 -23.06
CA GLU A 65 7.70 10.98 -23.36
C GLU A 65 6.42 11.04 -22.52
N LEU A 66 6.52 11.43 -21.25
CA LEU A 66 5.36 11.58 -20.37
C LEU A 66 4.42 12.70 -20.86
N LEU A 67 4.99 13.84 -21.24
CA LEU A 67 4.24 14.98 -21.79
C LEU A 67 3.59 14.67 -23.14
N ALA A 68 4.21 13.82 -23.96
CA ALA A 68 3.63 13.38 -25.23
C ALA A 68 2.38 12.48 -25.07
N HIS A 69 2.10 11.98 -23.87
CA HIS A 69 1.00 11.04 -23.60
C HIS A 69 0.06 11.58 -22.49
N PRO A 70 -0.83 12.55 -22.79
CA PRO A 70 -1.69 13.19 -21.78
C PRO A 70 -2.62 12.20 -21.07
N ARG A 71 -3.03 11.11 -21.74
CA ARG A 71 -3.80 10.04 -21.12
C ARG A 71 -3.04 9.33 -19.99
N ARG A 72 -1.73 9.13 -20.14
CA ARG A 72 -0.89 8.55 -19.07
C ARG A 72 -0.85 9.48 -17.86
N ILE A 73 -0.72 10.79 -18.09
CA ILE A 73 -0.76 11.79 -17.01
C ILE A 73 -2.10 11.75 -16.29
N GLY A 74 -3.23 11.70 -17.01
CA GLY A 74 -4.55 11.61 -16.40
C GLY A 74 -4.71 10.38 -15.50
N VAL A 75 -4.27 9.20 -15.97
CA VAL A 75 -4.30 7.97 -15.17
C VAL A 75 -3.38 8.06 -13.96
N LEU A 76 -2.19 8.63 -14.12
CA LEU A 76 -1.25 8.84 -13.01
C LEU A 76 -1.82 9.80 -11.97
N MET A 77 -2.46 10.90 -12.38
CA MET A 77 -3.11 11.85 -11.46
C MET A 77 -4.23 11.18 -10.67
N ILE A 78 -5.12 10.43 -11.32
CA ILE A 78 -6.19 9.69 -10.63
C ILE A 78 -5.57 8.69 -9.65
N SER A 79 -4.56 7.94 -10.08
CA SER A 79 -3.88 6.96 -9.22
C SER A 79 -3.20 7.63 -8.02
N SER A 80 -2.54 8.76 -8.24
CA SER A 80 -1.91 9.56 -7.18
C SER A 80 -2.94 10.09 -6.18
N VAL A 81 -4.10 10.58 -6.63
CA VAL A 81 -5.18 11.03 -5.74
C VAL A 81 -5.74 9.87 -4.93
N LEU A 82 -5.97 8.71 -5.55
CA LEU A 82 -6.44 7.52 -4.84
C LEU A 82 -5.44 7.04 -3.78
N ILE A 83 -4.15 7.00 -4.13
CA ILE A 83 -3.07 6.63 -3.20
C ILE A 83 -2.96 7.67 -2.07
N ALA A 84 -3.02 8.97 -2.39
CA ALA A 84 -2.96 10.03 -1.39
C ALA A 84 -4.15 9.97 -0.44
N SER A 85 -5.36 9.74 -0.96
CA SER A 85 -6.58 9.59 -0.16
C SER A 85 -6.50 8.37 0.76
N ASN A 86 -6.03 7.22 0.23
CA ASN A 86 -5.81 6.03 1.02
C ASN A 86 -4.84 6.28 2.19
N TRP A 87 -3.73 6.95 1.91
CA TRP A 87 -2.74 7.27 2.93
C TRP A 87 -3.22 8.33 3.93
N LEU A 88 -4.02 9.29 3.48
CA LEU A 88 -4.63 10.28 4.36
C LEU A 88 -5.56 9.61 5.37
N ILE A 89 -6.44 8.71 4.91
CA ILE A 89 -7.34 7.94 5.78
C ILE A 89 -6.52 7.11 6.79
N TYR A 90 -5.44 6.47 6.34
CA TYR A 90 -4.58 5.68 7.22
C TYR A 90 -3.89 6.51 8.30
N VAL A 91 -3.20 7.60 7.92
CA VAL A 91 -2.50 8.47 8.89
C VAL A 91 -3.50 9.14 9.81
N TRP A 92 -4.66 9.58 9.29
CA TRP A 92 -5.73 10.13 10.11
C TRP A 92 -6.23 9.14 11.16
N ALA A 93 -6.46 7.88 10.77
CA ALA A 93 -6.89 6.83 11.68
C ALA A 93 -5.83 6.54 12.76
N VAL A 94 -4.55 6.52 12.41
CA VAL A 94 -3.46 6.35 13.40
C VAL A 94 -3.41 7.53 14.38
N ASN A 95 -3.50 8.78 13.88
CA ASN A 95 -3.47 9.97 14.73
C ASN A 95 -4.68 10.05 15.68
N HIS A 96 -5.85 9.55 15.27
CA HIS A 96 -7.07 9.55 16.10
C HIS A 96 -7.21 8.29 16.97
N ASN A 97 -6.13 7.54 17.21
CA ASN A 97 -6.14 6.28 17.98
C ASN A 97 -6.97 5.13 17.40
N HIS A 98 -7.49 5.26 16.18
CA HIS A 98 -8.14 4.20 15.41
C HIS A 98 -7.12 3.30 14.68
N MET A 99 -5.91 3.15 15.22
CA MET A 99 -4.85 2.33 14.63
C MET A 99 -5.24 0.85 14.54
N LEU A 100 -5.99 0.35 15.54
CA LEU A 100 -6.51 -1.02 15.54
C LEU A 100 -7.55 -1.23 14.44
N GLU A 101 -8.47 -0.27 14.27
CA GLU A 101 -9.48 -0.28 13.20
C GLU A 101 -8.85 -0.19 11.81
N ALA A 102 -7.84 0.67 11.64
CA ALA A 102 -7.08 0.77 10.40
C ALA A 102 -6.38 -0.56 10.06
N SER A 103 -5.75 -1.19 11.06
CA SER A 103 -5.07 -2.49 10.89
C SER A 103 -6.07 -3.62 10.58
N LEU A 104 -7.25 -3.60 11.22
CA LEU A 104 -8.37 -4.49 10.90
C LEU A 104 -8.82 -4.36 9.43
N GLY A 105 -8.93 -3.13 8.93
CA GLY A 105 -9.21 -2.88 7.52
C GLY A 105 -8.17 -3.52 6.57
N TYR A 106 -6.89 -3.49 6.93
CA TYR A 106 -5.84 -4.18 6.16
C TYR A 106 -5.94 -5.70 6.26
N TYR A 107 -6.33 -6.27 7.40
CA TYR A 107 -6.56 -7.71 7.54
C TYR A 107 -7.80 -8.19 6.77
N ILE A 108 -8.80 -7.33 6.58
CA ILE A 108 -9.98 -7.60 5.76
C ILE A 108 -9.67 -7.55 4.25
N ASN A 109 -8.66 -6.77 3.85
CA ASN A 109 -8.34 -6.51 2.43
C ASN A 109 -8.12 -7.80 1.59
N PRO A 110 -7.38 -8.83 2.06
CA PRO A 110 -7.27 -10.10 1.33
C PRO A 110 -8.61 -10.81 1.12
N LEU A 111 -9.52 -10.78 2.10
CA LEU A 111 -10.85 -11.37 1.97
C LEU A 111 -11.67 -10.63 0.92
N VAL A 112 -11.62 -9.29 0.93
CA VAL A 112 -12.28 -8.45 -0.07
C VAL A 112 -11.70 -8.71 -1.47
N ASN A 113 -10.38 -8.83 -1.60
CA ASN A 113 -9.74 -9.14 -2.88
C ASN A 113 -10.15 -10.52 -3.42
N VAL A 114 -10.24 -11.55 -2.55
CA VAL A 114 -10.77 -12.86 -2.94
C VAL A 114 -12.23 -12.75 -3.38
N LEU A 115 -13.05 -12.00 -2.65
CA LEU A 115 -14.47 -11.83 -2.96
C LEU A 115 -14.67 -11.09 -4.29
N LEU A 116 -13.88 -10.05 -4.55
CA LEU A 116 -13.84 -9.37 -5.85
C LEU A 116 -13.35 -10.31 -6.96
N GLY A 117 -12.36 -11.17 -6.70
CA GLY A 117 -11.93 -12.20 -7.66
C GLY A 117 -13.02 -13.21 -7.99
N LEU A 118 -13.80 -13.64 -7.00
CA LEU A 118 -14.95 -14.51 -7.20
C LEU A 118 -16.09 -13.83 -8.00
N ILE A 119 -16.40 -12.56 -7.70
CA ILE A 119 -17.56 -11.87 -8.29
C ILE A 119 -17.23 -11.24 -9.65
N VAL A 120 -16.12 -10.51 -9.73
CA VAL A 120 -15.73 -9.72 -10.92
C VAL A 120 -14.99 -10.60 -11.93
N LEU A 121 -14.00 -11.37 -11.47
CA LEU A 121 -13.20 -12.25 -12.34
C LEU A 121 -13.83 -13.64 -12.52
N ARG A 122 -14.89 -13.96 -11.77
CA ARG A 122 -15.58 -15.27 -11.80
C ARG A 122 -14.64 -16.45 -11.57
N GLU A 123 -13.60 -16.24 -10.78
CA GLU A 123 -12.62 -17.28 -10.47
C GLU A 123 -13.26 -18.39 -9.63
N ARG A 124 -12.83 -19.63 -9.84
CA ARG A 124 -13.25 -20.79 -9.03
C ARG A 124 -12.14 -21.13 -8.06
N LEU A 125 -12.39 -20.92 -6.77
CA LEU A 125 -11.43 -21.27 -5.72
C LEU A 125 -11.31 -22.78 -5.56
N ARG A 126 -10.07 -23.24 -5.40
CA ARG A 126 -9.76 -24.64 -5.06
C ARG A 126 -10.17 -24.93 -3.61
N PRO A 127 -10.44 -26.19 -3.23
CA PRO A 127 -10.83 -26.54 -1.86
C PRO A 127 -9.83 -26.08 -0.77
N LEU A 128 -8.53 -26.15 -1.05
CA LEU A 128 -7.48 -25.63 -0.15
C LEU A 128 -7.49 -24.10 -0.03
N GLN A 129 -7.88 -23.37 -1.08
CA GLN A 129 -8.01 -21.91 -1.02
C GLN A 129 -9.24 -21.52 -0.17
N TRP A 130 -10.32 -22.29 -0.25
CA TRP A 130 -11.46 -22.13 0.66
C TRP A 130 -11.07 -22.29 2.12
N LEU A 131 -10.21 -23.25 2.44
CA LEU A 131 -9.68 -23.40 3.80
C LEU A 131 -8.87 -22.17 4.22
N ALA A 132 -7.99 -21.65 3.35
CA ALA A 132 -7.23 -20.43 3.63
C ALA A 132 -8.13 -19.20 3.86
N VAL A 133 -9.21 -19.06 3.06
CA VAL A 133 -10.21 -18.00 3.22
C VAL A 133 -10.96 -18.16 4.54
N ALA A 134 -11.36 -19.37 4.90
CA ALA A 134 -12.01 -19.64 6.18
C ALA A 134 -11.10 -19.30 7.38
N MET A 135 -9.82 -19.67 7.32
CA MET A 135 -8.83 -19.32 8.34
C MET A 135 -8.64 -17.79 8.45
N ALA A 136 -8.53 -17.10 7.31
CA ALA A 136 -8.43 -15.64 7.30
C ALA A 136 -9.70 -14.97 7.87
N ALA A 137 -10.88 -15.48 7.53
CA ALA A 137 -12.15 -14.98 8.06
C ALA A 137 -12.26 -15.19 9.58
N ILE A 138 -11.85 -16.35 10.09
CA ILE A 138 -11.79 -16.62 11.53
C ILE A 138 -10.80 -15.66 12.21
N GLY A 139 -9.63 -15.43 11.63
CA GLY A 139 -8.64 -14.49 12.18
C GLY A 139 -9.20 -13.07 12.30
N VAL A 140 -9.88 -12.59 11.27
CA VAL A 140 -10.56 -11.28 11.27
C VAL A 140 -11.68 -11.24 12.31
N LEU A 141 -12.49 -12.29 12.43
CA LEU A 141 -13.56 -12.41 13.43
C LEU A 141 -13.03 -12.39 14.86
N LEU A 142 -11.97 -13.16 15.14
CA LEU A 142 -11.31 -13.16 16.44
C LEU A 142 -10.78 -11.77 16.78
N GLN A 143 -10.17 -11.09 15.81
CA GLN A 143 -9.64 -9.75 16.01
C GLN A 143 -10.75 -8.70 16.22
N LEU A 144 -11.89 -8.84 15.55
CA LEU A 144 -13.09 -8.03 15.79
C LEU A 144 -13.67 -8.26 17.20
N VAL A 145 -13.73 -9.50 17.67
CA VAL A 145 -14.31 -9.83 19.00
C VAL A 145 -13.36 -9.45 20.14
N THR A 146 -12.05 -9.50 19.92
CA THR A 146 -11.05 -9.18 20.97
C THR A 146 -10.70 -7.70 21.06
N LEU A 147 -10.87 -6.93 19.97
CA LEU A 147 -10.57 -5.50 19.92
C LEU A 147 -11.81 -4.60 19.83
N GLY A 148 -13.01 -5.19 19.68
CA GLY A 148 -14.30 -4.50 19.69
C GLY A 148 -14.86 -4.27 21.08
#